data_AF-A0A9P0VF99-F1
#
_entry.id   AF-A0A9P0VF99-F1
#
_cell.length_a   1.000
_cell.length_b   1.000
_cell.length_c   1.000
_cell.angle_alpha   90.00
_cell.angle_beta   90.00
_cell.angle_gamma   90.00
#
_symmetry.space_group_name_H-M   'P 1'
#
loop_
_entity.id
_entity.type
_entity.pdbx_description
1 polymer ?
#
loop_
_entity_poly.entity_id
_entity_poly.type
_entity_poly.pdbx_seq_one_letter_code
_entity_poly.pdbx_strand_id
1 'polypeptide(L)'
;MSNDYAAISLTRDEGVPVFDHPWQAQAFSLIVHLHQAGHFAWKEWVKVFSDEIKAAPARPGESVNDAYYRQWAAAMENMVASLGVAGEQEIASRVQEWRHAYLNTPHGQPVVLANAACPPAHDHHHAPQRVPVTVSPAVDPQP
;
A
#
# COMPACT_ATOMS: atom_id res chain seq x y z
N MET A 1 6.43 41.50 3.47
CA MET A 1 7.31 40.35 3.71
C MET A 1 7.32 39.55 2.42
N SER A 2 8.34 39.76 1.57
CA SER A 2 8.52 39.04 0.30
C SER A 2 8.78 37.58 0.57
N ASN A 3 8.12 36.73 -0.21
CA ASN A 3 8.14 35.30 -0.05
C ASN A 3 9.08 34.73 -1.11
N ASP A 4 10.35 34.56 -0.73
CA ASP A 4 11.43 34.06 -1.58
C ASP A 4 11.30 32.55 -1.87
N TYR A 5 10.15 32.11 -2.40
CA TYR A 5 9.96 30.74 -2.89
C TYR A 5 10.48 30.55 -4.33
N ALA A 6 10.99 31.60 -4.97
CA ALA A 6 11.50 31.55 -6.35
C ALA A 6 12.90 30.90 -6.49
N ALA A 7 13.57 30.57 -5.38
CA ALA A 7 14.95 30.03 -5.40
C ALA A 7 15.05 28.51 -5.21
N ILE A 8 13.94 27.80 -4.97
CA ILE A 8 13.92 26.34 -4.95
C ILE A 8 13.45 25.87 -6.33
N SER A 9 14.27 26.16 -7.34
CA SER A 9 14.19 25.45 -8.62
C SER A 9 14.84 24.09 -8.42
N LEU A 10 14.16 23.22 -7.66
CA LEU A 10 14.45 21.79 -7.73
C LEU A 10 14.04 21.38 -9.13
N THR A 11 15.04 21.14 -9.99
CA THR A 11 14.84 20.42 -11.24
C THR A 11 14.04 19.17 -10.91
N ARG A 12 12.75 19.20 -11.21
CA ARG A 12 11.89 18.03 -11.18
C ARG A 12 12.45 17.12 -12.25
N ASP A 13 13.21 16.11 -11.84
CA ASP A 13 13.80 15.16 -12.77
C ASP A 13 12.63 14.39 -13.40
N GLU A 14 12.22 14.79 -14.61
CA GLU A 14 10.93 14.41 -15.22
C GLU A 14 10.83 12.92 -15.61
N GLY A 15 11.78 12.09 -15.19
CA GLY A 15 11.84 10.65 -15.49
C GLY A 15 12.01 9.71 -14.30
N VAL A 16 12.24 10.21 -13.07
CA VAL A 16 12.42 9.34 -11.90
C VAL A 16 11.07 9.07 -11.23
N PRO A 17 10.69 7.79 -11.03
CA PRO A 17 9.51 7.47 -10.24
C PRO A 17 9.61 8.11 -8.85
N VAL A 18 8.59 8.87 -8.46
CA VAL A 18 8.50 9.49 -7.12
C VAL A 18 8.44 8.42 -6.01
N PHE A 19 8.00 7.21 -6.37
CA PHE A 19 7.90 6.03 -5.51
C PHE A 19 8.63 4.86 -6.18
N ASP A 20 9.44 4.14 -5.42
CA ASP A 20 10.18 2.94 -5.90
C ASP A 20 9.24 1.76 -6.12
N HIS A 21 8.14 1.71 -5.36
CA HIS A 21 7.14 0.65 -5.46
C HIS A 21 5.71 1.22 -5.46
N PRO A 22 4.78 0.63 -6.23
CA PRO A 22 3.40 1.10 -6.29
C PRO A 22 2.68 1.16 -4.93
N TRP A 23 3.00 0.24 -4.02
CA TRP A 23 2.40 0.20 -2.68
C TRP A 23 2.75 1.43 -1.84
N GLN A 24 3.91 2.07 -2.08
CA GLN A 24 4.33 3.28 -1.35
C GLN A 24 3.37 4.44 -1.62
N ALA A 25 2.96 4.61 -2.88
CA ALA A 25 1.96 5.61 -3.27
C ALA A 25 0.60 5.32 -2.62
N GLN A 26 0.21 4.04 -2.52
CA GLN A 26 -1.04 3.63 -1.88
C GLN A 26 -1.03 3.96 -0.38
N ALA A 27 0.02 3.58 0.34
CA ALA A 27 0.17 3.88 1.77
C ALA A 27 0.19 5.39 2.05
N PHE A 28 0.88 6.16 1.21
CA PHE A 28 0.86 7.63 1.29
C PHE A 28 -0.56 8.18 1.09
N SER A 29 -1.24 7.73 0.04
CA SER A 29 -2.59 8.21 -0.31
C SER A 29 -3.61 7.92 0.80
N LEU A 30 -3.49 6.81 1.51
CA LEU A 30 -4.42 6.44 2.59
C LEU A 30 -4.35 7.46 3.75
N ILE A 31 -3.14 7.80 4.18
CA ILE A 31 -2.93 8.81 5.23
C ILE A 31 -3.44 10.18 4.81
N VAL A 32 -3.11 10.60 3.58
CA VAL A 32 -3.59 11.89 3.05
C VAL A 32 -5.11 11.91 2.97
N HIS A 33 -5.73 10.83 2.51
CA HIS A 33 -7.18 10.72 2.40
C HIS A 33 -7.87 10.78 3.78
N LEU A 34 -7.37 10.03 4.76
CA LEU A 34 -7.91 10.06 6.13
C LEU A 34 -7.81 11.44 6.77
N HIS A 35 -6.69 12.14 6.55
CA HIS A 35 -6.53 13.53 6.98
C HIS A 35 -7.52 14.47 6.29
N GLN A 36 -7.65 14.38 4.96
CA GLN A 36 -8.58 15.21 4.19
C GLN A 36 -10.05 14.96 4.58
N ALA A 37 -10.38 13.73 4.96
CA ALA A 37 -11.68 13.35 5.49
C ALA A 37 -11.90 13.80 6.96
N GLY A 38 -10.89 14.39 7.60
CA GLY A 38 -11.00 14.97 8.94
C GLY A 38 -10.90 13.95 10.08
N HIS A 39 -10.39 12.74 9.83
CA HIS A 39 -10.25 11.72 10.88
C HIS A 39 -9.17 12.08 11.91
N PHE A 40 -8.17 12.89 11.53
CA PHE A 40 -7.14 13.41 12.42
C PHE A 40 -6.57 14.72 11.85
N ALA A 41 -5.89 15.51 12.69
CA ALA A 41 -5.14 16.68 12.26
C ALA A 41 -3.71 16.30 11.82
N TRP A 42 -3.17 16.94 10.78
CA TRP A 42 -1.83 16.61 10.26
C TRP A 42 -0.70 16.58 11.31
N LYS A 43 -0.79 17.45 12.33
CA LYS A 43 0.17 17.48 13.45
C LYS A 43 0.23 16.17 14.25
N GLU A 44 -0.89 15.46 14.34
CA GLU A 44 -0.99 14.16 15.03
C GLU A 44 -0.27 13.08 14.23
N TRP A 45 -0.45 13.08 12.90
CA TRP A 45 0.33 12.23 12.00
C TRP A 45 1.84 12.49 12.10
N VAL A 46 2.26 13.75 12.03
CA VAL A 46 3.68 14.12 12.17
C VAL A 46 4.27 13.60 13.48
N LYS A 47 3.50 13.68 14.57
CA LYS A 47 3.92 13.13 15.85
C LYS A 47 4.08 11.60 15.79
N VAL A 48 3.05 10.87 15.36
CA VAL A 48 3.08 9.39 15.27
C VAL A 48 4.24 8.93 14.38
N PHE A 49 4.39 9.52 13.20
CA PHE A 49 5.43 9.14 12.25
C PHE A 49 6.85 9.48 12.77
N SER A 50 7.04 10.64 13.40
CA SER A 50 8.34 11.00 13.97
C SER A 50 8.74 10.09 15.14
N ASP A 51 7.77 9.65 15.95
CA ASP A 51 8.02 8.71 17.03
C ASP A 51 8.40 7.32 16.48
N GLU A 52 7.77 6.88 15.39
CA GLU A 52 8.11 5.63 14.70
C GLU A 52 9.51 5.66 14.08
N ILE A 53 9.89 6.76 13.41
CA ILE A 53 11.25 6.92 12.85
C ILE A 53 12.32 6.77 13.94
N LYS A 54 12.08 7.34 15.12
CA LYS A 54 13.00 7.24 16.27
C LYS A 54 13.06 5.83 16.83
N ALA A 55 11.92 5.14 16.90
CA ALA A 55 11.82 3.80 17.48
C ALA A 55 12.42 2.72 16.57
N ALA A 56 12.36 2.91 15.25
CA ALA A 56 12.67 1.86 14.27
C ALA A 56 13.74 2.28 13.25
N PRO A 57 15.00 2.52 13.67
CA PRO A 57 16.08 2.97 12.77
C PRO A 57 16.33 2.01 11.60
N ALA A 58 17.08 2.49 10.59
CA ALA A 58 17.44 1.68 9.42
C ALA A 58 18.22 0.42 9.84
N ARG A 59 17.87 -0.71 9.23
CA ARG A 59 18.53 -2.00 9.47
C ARG A 59 19.82 -2.09 8.65
N PRO A 60 20.81 -2.92 9.07
CA PRO A 60 22.02 -3.14 8.26
C PRO A 60 21.67 -3.63 6.85
N GLY A 61 22.14 -2.91 5.83
CA GLY A 61 21.89 -3.23 4.42
C GLY A 61 20.52 -2.78 3.87
N GLU A 62 19.67 -2.17 4.69
CA GLU A 62 18.41 -1.57 4.25
C GLU A 62 18.69 -0.23 3.55
N SER A 63 18.06 0.00 2.38
CA SER A 63 18.18 1.31 1.73
C SER A 63 17.47 2.38 2.57
N VAL A 64 17.85 3.65 2.38
CA VAL A 64 17.19 4.77 3.08
C VAL A 64 15.70 4.81 2.75
N ASN A 65 15.32 4.51 1.49
CA ASN A 65 13.92 4.52 1.07
C ASN A 65 13.12 3.34 1.64
N ASP A 66 13.72 2.15 1.70
CA ASP A 66 13.08 0.98 2.33
C ASP A 66 12.83 1.22 3.82
N ALA A 67 13.82 1.77 4.52
CA ALA A 67 13.67 2.13 5.93
C ALA A 67 12.55 3.17 6.12
N TYR A 68 12.52 4.20 5.28
CA TYR A 68 11.51 5.27 5.32
C TYR A 68 10.10 4.73 5.13
N TYR A 69 9.85 3.91 4.10
CA TYR A 69 8.52 3.40 3.83
C TYR A 69 8.10 2.25 4.76
N ARG A 70 9.06 1.51 5.34
CA ARG A 70 8.78 0.59 6.45
C ARG A 70 8.28 1.34 7.68
N GLN A 71 8.96 2.43 8.06
CA GLN A 71 8.54 3.31 9.16
C GLN A 71 7.18 3.98 8.85
N TRP A 72 6.97 4.40 7.59
CA TRP A 72 5.70 4.97 7.15
C TRP A 72 4.55 3.98 7.32
N ALA A 73 4.74 2.73 6.88
CA ALA A 73 3.73 1.68 7.01
C ALA A 73 3.41 1.38 8.48
N ALA A 74 4.42 1.24 9.34
CA ALA A 74 4.21 1.01 10.77
C ALA A 74 3.47 2.17 11.45
N ALA A 75 3.85 3.42 11.15
CA ALA A 75 3.15 4.60 11.64
C ALA A 75 1.70 4.67 11.15
N MET A 76 1.45 4.27 9.90
CA MET A 76 0.11 4.20 9.32
C MET A 76 -0.76 3.16 10.02
N GLU A 77 -0.24 1.97 10.28
CA GLU A 77 -0.92 0.92 11.06
C GLU A 77 -1.27 1.41 12.47
N ASN A 78 -0.32 2.06 13.15
CA ASN A 78 -0.55 2.68 14.46
C ASN A 78 -1.64 3.78 14.41
N MET A 79 -1.63 4.61 13.37
CA MET A 79 -2.64 5.65 13.18
C MET A 79 -4.03 5.05 12.98
N VAL A 80 -4.21 4.10 12.05
CA VAL A 80 -5.53 3.50 11.79
C VAL A 80 -6.05 2.70 12.97
N ALA A 81 -5.16 2.10 13.77
CA ALA A 81 -5.52 1.44 15.02
C ALA A 81 -6.01 2.46 16.07
N SER A 82 -5.33 3.60 16.22
CA SER A 82 -5.74 4.66 17.14
C SER A 82 -7.10 5.28 16.78
N LEU A 83 -7.45 5.29 15.49
CA LEU A 83 -8.73 5.76 14.97
C LEU A 83 -9.85 4.71 15.07
N GLY A 84 -9.53 3.47 15.45
CA GLY A 84 -10.47 2.36 15.49
C GLY A 84 -10.93 1.88 14.10
N VAL A 85 -10.19 2.22 13.04
CA VAL A 85 -10.51 1.84 11.65
C VAL A 85 -10.12 0.38 11.37
N ALA A 86 -8.94 -0.03 11.84
CA ALA A 86 -8.47 -1.40 11.77
C ALA A 86 -7.48 -1.66 12.91
N GLY A 87 -7.67 -2.76 13.65
CA GLY A 87 -6.75 -3.14 14.73
C GLY A 87 -5.58 -4.01 14.24
N GLU A 88 -4.54 -4.13 15.06
CA GLU A 88 -3.36 -4.96 14.77
C GLU A 88 -3.75 -6.42 14.41
N GLN A 89 -4.68 -7.01 15.15
CA GLN A 89 -5.17 -8.37 14.89
C GLN A 89 -5.90 -8.50 13.55
N GLU A 90 -6.68 -7.48 13.17
CA GLU A 90 -7.40 -7.47 11.90
C GLU A 90 -6.43 -7.32 10.71
N ILE A 91 -5.44 -6.44 10.85
CA ILE A 91 -4.36 -6.27 9.86
C ILE A 91 -3.57 -7.58 9.73
N ALA A 92 -3.15 -8.17 10.85
CA ALA A 92 -2.42 -9.43 10.85
C ALA A 92 -3.24 -10.57 10.22
N SER A 93 -4.53 -10.66 10.54
CA SER A 93 -5.44 -11.63 9.93
C SER A 93 -5.52 -11.42 8.42
N ARG A 94 -5.68 -10.17 7.95
CA ARG A 94 -5.74 -9.84 6.52
C ARG A 94 -4.44 -10.19 5.78
N VAL A 95 -3.28 -9.97 6.41
CA VAL A 95 -1.98 -10.38 5.86
C VAL A 95 -1.91 -11.90 5.68
N GLN A 96 -2.38 -12.68 6.67
CA GLN A 96 -2.41 -14.14 6.55
C GLN A 96 -3.39 -14.62 5.48
N GLU A 97 -4.56 -14.00 5.36
CA GLU A 97 -5.52 -14.31 4.30
C GLU A 97 -4.90 -14.08 2.92
N TRP A 98 -4.26 -12.94 2.69
CA TRP A 98 -3.56 -12.69 1.42
C TRP A 98 -2.42 -13.67 1.16
N ARG A 99 -1.70 -14.08 2.21
CA ARG A 99 -0.66 -15.13 2.10
C ARG A 99 -1.27 -16.46 1.69
N HIS A 100 -2.37 -16.88 2.30
CA HIS A 100 -3.07 -18.10 1.92
C HIS A 100 -3.63 -17.99 0.50
N ALA A 101 -4.21 -16.86 0.13
CA ALA A 101 -4.68 -16.61 -1.23
C ALA A 101 -3.55 -16.78 -2.25
N TYR A 102 -2.36 -16.22 -1.99
CA TYR A 102 -1.19 -16.41 -2.85
C TYR A 102 -0.78 -17.87 -2.98
N LEU A 103 -0.64 -18.59 -1.85
CA LEU A 103 -0.25 -20.01 -1.84
C LEU A 103 -1.28 -20.91 -2.53
N ASN A 104 -2.56 -20.54 -2.45
CA ASN A 104 -3.66 -21.32 -3.01
C ASN A 104 -3.96 -20.99 -4.47
N THR A 105 -3.33 -19.95 -5.04
CA THR A 105 -3.53 -19.55 -6.43
C THR A 105 -2.63 -20.38 -7.34
N PRO A 106 -3.18 -21.17 -8.29
CA PRO A 106 -2.36 -21.88 -9.26
C PRO A 106 -1.47 -20.93 -10.07
N HIS A 107 -0.27 -21.40 -10.45
CA HIS A 107 0.66 -20.59 -11.24
C HIS A 107 0.01 -20.08 -12.52
N GLY A 108 0.22 -18.79 -12.82
CA GLY A 108 -0.36 -18.11 -13.98
C GLY A 108 -1.80 -17.61 -13.80
N GLN A 109 -2.44 -17.87 -12.66
CA GLN A 109 -3.75 -17.30 -12.31
C GLN A 109 -3.59 -16.03 -11.45
N PRO A 110 -4.53 -15.07 -11.53
CA PRO A 110 -4.52 -13.89 -10.67
C PRO A 110 -4.79 -14.26 -9.21
N VAL A 111 -4.06 -13.64 -8.28
CA VAL A 111 -4.28 -13.83 -6.84
C VAL A 111 -5.51 -13.02 -6.42
N VAL A 112 -6.53 -13.71 -5.91
CA VAL A 112 -7.73 -13.07 -5.36
C VAL A 112 -7.94 -13.53 -3.92
N LEU A 113 -8.39 -12.62 -3.05
CA LEU A 113 -8.53 -12.90 -1.62
C LEU A 113 -9.47 -14.09 -1.31
N ALA A 114 -10.45 -14.35 -2.18
CA ALA A 114 -11.34 -15.51 -2.05
C ALA A 114 -10.60 -16.85 -2.02
N ASN A 115 -9.41 -16.93 -2.63
CA ASN A 115 -8.57 -18.14 -2.62
C ASN A 115 -8.00 -18.43 -1.21
N ALA A 116 -8.01 -17.47 -0.29
CA ALA A 116 -7.61 -17.71 1.10
C ALA A 116 -8.45 -18.79 1.78
N ALA A 117 -9.75 -18.85 1.44
CA ALA A 117 -10.70 -19.80 1.99
C ALA A 117 -10.75 -21.13 1.19
N CYS A 118 -10.08 -21.21 0.04
CA CYS A 118 -10.18 -22.34 -0.88
C CYS A 118 -8.78 -22.78 -1.35
N PRO A 119 -8.15 -23.77 -0.67
CA PRO A 119 -6.89 -24.35 -1.13
C PRO A 119 -7.03 -25.08 -2.49
N PRO A 120 -5.92 -25.33 -3.20
CA PRO A 120 -5.96 -25.94 -4.52
C PRO A 120 -6.56 -27.36 -4.46
N ALA A 121 -7.02 -27.85 -5.61
CA ALA A 121 -7.91 -29.01 -5.83
C ALA A 121 -7.98 -30.04 -4.68
N HIS A 122 -9.15 -30.05 -4.03
CA HIS A 122 -9.59 -31.01 -3.04
C HIS A 122 -11.11 -31.20 -3.21
N ASP A 123 -11.65 -32.37 -2.87
CA ASP A 123 -13.02 -32.75 -3.27
C ASP A 123 -14.10 -31.98 -2.50
N HIS A 124 -14.72 -31.00 -3.16
CA HIS A 124 -16.07 -30.47 -2.89
C HIS A 124 -16.59 -29.64 -4.07
N HIS A 125 -17.91 -29.52 -4.17
CA HIS A 125 -18.59 -28.98 -5.36
C HIS A 125 -18.72 -27.44 -5.27
N HIS A 126 -18.02 -26.71 -6.16
CA HIS A 126 -18.26 -25.28 -6.39
C HIS A 126 -19.16 -25.08 -7.62
N ALA A 127 -20.16 -24.22 -7.50
CA ALA A 127 -20.93 -23.76 -8.66
C ALA A 127 -20.02 -22.89 -9.55
N PRO A 128 -19.77 -23.25 -10.81
CA PRO A 128 -18.84 -22.52 -11.67
C PRO A 128 -19.42 -21.18 -12.12
N GLN A 129 -18.79 -20.07 -11.73
CA GLN A 129 -19.15 -18.74 -12.22
C GLN A 129 -18.40 -18.47 -13.53
N ARG A 130 -19.00 -18.88 -14.67
CA ARG A 130 -18.44 -18.65 -16.01
C ARG A 130 -18.91 -17.31 -16.56
N VAL A 131 -18.29 -16.21 -16.13
CA VAL A 131 -18.42 -14.92 -16.85
C VAL A 131 -17.17 -14.71 -17.71
N PRO A 132 -17.30 -14.46 -19.02
CA PRO A 132 -16.16 -14.13 -19.87
C PRO A 132 -15.50 -12.84 -19.39
N VAL A 133 -14.18 -12.87 -19.17
CA VAL A 133 -13.37 -11.66 -18.96
C VAL A 133 -13.20 -10.98 -20.32
N THR A 134 -13.83 -9.81 -20.49
CA THR A 134 -13.62 -8.95 -21.67
C THR A 134 -12.25 -8.29 -21.56
N VAL A 135 -11.32 -8.63 -22.45
CA VAL A 135 -10.05 -7.91 -22.61
C VAL A 135 -10.29 -6.78 -23.61
N SER A 136 -10.07 -5.53 -23.21
CA SER A 136 -10.11 -4.37 -24.12
C SER A 136 -8.98 -4.47 -25.16
N PRO A 137 -9.23 -4.22 -26.46
CA PRO A 137 -8.18 -4.23 -27.46
C PRO A 137 -7.26 -3.02 -27.29
N ALA A 138 -5.96 -3.21 -27.53
CA ALA A 138 -4.98 -2.14 -27.61
C ALA A 138 -5.25 -1.28 -28.87
N VAL A 139 -5.26 0.05 -28.70
CA VAL A 139 -5.31 1.00 -29.82
C VAL A 139 -3.90 1.19 -30.32
N ASP A 140 -3.62 0.73 -31.55
CA ASP A 140 -2.40 1.11 -32.27
C ASP A 140 -2.52 2.55 -32.78
N PRO A 141 -1.48 3.40 -32.63
CA PRO A 141 -1.45 4.70 -33.28
C PRO A 141 -1.13 4.52 -34.77
N GLN A 142 -2.04 4.97 -35.64
CA GLN A 142 -1.84 5.09 -37.09
C GLN A 142 -1.07 6.40 -37.45
N PRO A 143 -0.48 6.47 -38.66
CA PRO A 143 0.91 6.88 -38.91
C PRO A 143 1.22 8.38 -38.84
#